data_AF-A0A1H8NFL6-F1
#
_entry.id   AF-A0A1H8NFL6-F1
#
_cell.length_a   1.000
_cell.length_b   1.000
_cell.length_c   1.000
_cell.angle_alpha   90.00
_cell.angle_beta   90.00
_cell.angle_gamma   90.00
#
_symmetry.space_group_name_H-M   'P 1'
#
loop_
_entity.id
_entity.type
_entity.pdbx_description
1 polymer ?
#
loop_
_entity_poly.entity_id
_entity_poly.type
_entity_poly.pdbx_seq_one_letter_code
_entity_poly.pdbx_strand_id
1 'polypeptide(L)'
;MRNVKISTRLYSLVGLALTILVLAITFFLNYSHAKLESERKHGLAQMDATAIAIFQKYYKLEQSGAMTREQAQTASKEVISAMRYGGNGYFWINDMHPTMIMHPIKPELNGTDLSQNKDPTGKFIFVQFANTVKKSGEGFVDYY
;
A
#
# COMPACT_ATOMS: atom_id res chain seq x y z
N MET A 1 21.49 0.37 -57.80
CA MET A 1 20.69 0.18 -56.57
C MET A 1 19.24 -0.02 -57.04
N ARG A 2 18.48 -1.11 -56.88
CA ARG A 2 18.45 -2.20 -55.90
C ARG A 2 17.46 -3.26 -56.46
N ASN A 3 17.92 -4.47 -56.84
CA ASN A 3 17.03 -5.57 -57.28
C ASN A 3 16.47 -6.36 -56.08
N VAL A 4 15.74 -5.68 -55.21
CA VAL A 4 15.03 -6.36 -54.11
C VAL A 4 13.70 -6.86 -54.64
N LYS A 5 13.49 -8.18 -54.62
CA LYS A 5 12.21 -8.80 -55.03
C LYS A 5 11.05 -8.17 -54.26
N ILE A 6 9.92 -7.97 -54.93
CA ILE A 6 8.70 -7.36 -54.35
C ILE A 6 8.28 -8.10 -53.07
N SER A 7 8.42 -9.43 -53.03
CA SER A 7 8.14 -10.25 -51.86
C SER A 7 8.98 -9.89 -50.64
N THR A 8 10.29 -9.66 -50.80
CA THR A 8 11.17 -9.25 -49.70
C THR A 8 10.79 -7.88 -49.14
N ARG A 9 10.36 -6.94 -50.01
CA ARG A 9 9.85 -5.64 -49.57
C ARG A 9 8.56 -5.82 -48.75
N LEU A 10 7.64 -6.66 -49.23
CA LEU A 10 6.39 -6.96 -48.53
C LEU A 10 6.64 -7.60 -47.15
N TYR A 11 7.50 -8.63 -47.07
CA TYR A 11 7.85 -9.26 -45.80
C TYR A 11 8.56 -8.31 -44.84
N SER A 12 9.41 -7.41 -45.34
CA SER A 12 10.07 -6.41 -44.48
C SER A 12 9.08 -5.40 -43.87
N LEU A 13 8.06 -4.99 -44.62
CA LEU A 13 7.01 -4.12 -44.12
C LEU A 13 6.14 -4.82 -43.09
N VAL A 14 5.78 -6.08 -43.33
CA VAL A 14 5.04 -6.90 -42.36
C VAL A 14 5.85 -7.11 -41.08
N GLY A 15 7.14 -7.47 -41.20
CA GLY A 15 8.03 -7.65 -40.05
C GLY A 15 8.21 -6.36 -39.23
N LEU A 16 8.36 -5.22 -39.89
CA LEU A 16 8.43 -3.92 -39.24
C LEU A 16 7.12 -3.57 -38.53
N ALA A 17 5.97 -3.79 -39.17
CA ALA A 17 4.66 -3.56 -38.57
C ALA A 17 4.44 -4.43 -37.32
N LEU A 18 4.81 -5.72 -37.39
CA LEU A 18 4.74 -6.63 -36.24
C LEU A 18 5.66 -6.20 -35.10
N THR A 19 6.87 -5.73 -35.41
CA THR A 19 7.82 -5.26 -34.40
C THR A 19 7.30 -4.00 -33.71
N ILE A 20 6.77 -3.04 -34.47
CA ILE A 20 6.14 -1.83 -33.91
C ILE A 20 4.96 -2.21 -33.03
N LEU A 21 4.12 -3.17 -33.47
CA LEU A 21 2.98 -3.64 -32.70
C LEU A 21 3.41 -4.26 -31.36
N VAL A 22 4.41 -5.15 -31.37
CA VAL A 22 4.95 -5.76 -30.13
C VAL A 22 5.48 -4.68 -29.19
N LEU A 23 6.27 -3.73 -29.70
CA LEU A 23 6.81 -2.63 -28.89
C LEU A 23 5.70 -1.76 -28.29
N ALA A 24 4.67 -1.44 -29.07
CA ALA A 24 3.52 -0.65 -28.61
C ALA A 24 2.73 -1.38 -27.52
N ILE A 25 2.49 -2.69 -27.68
CA ILE A 25 1.82 -3.51 -26.67
C ILE A 25 2.65 -3.57 -25.39
N THR A 26 3.96 -3.84 -25.50
CA THR A 26 4.84 -3.89 -24.33
C THR A 26 4.86 -2.55 -23.60
N PHE A 27 5.00 -1.43 -24.31
CA PHE A 27 4.96 -0.11 -23.70
C PHE A 27 3.61 0.16 -23.01
N PHE A 28 2.50 -0.12 -23.70
CA PHE A 28 1.16 0.09 -23.16
C PHE A 28 0.90 -0.76 -21.91
N LEU A 29 1.31 -2.03 -21.91
CA LEU A 29 1.16 -2.91 -20.75
C LEU A 29 1.94 -2.39 -19.54
N ASN A 30 3.21 -2.00 -19.71
CA ASN A 30 4.02 -1.44 -18.63
C ASN A 30 3.41 -0.14 -18.08
N TYR A 31 2.97 0.75 -18.96
CA TYR A 31 2.31 1.99 -18.56
C TYR A 31 1.01 1.72 -17.78
N SER A 32 0.18 0.81 -18.29
CA SER A 32 -1.07 0.42 -17.64
C SER A 32 -0.83 -0.19 -16.25
N HIS A 33 0.16 -1.09 -16.13
CA HIS A 33 0.54 -1.68 -14.85
C HIS A 33 0.98 -0.63 -13.83
N ALA A 34 1.89 0.27 -14.22
CA ALA A 34 2.37 1.35 -13.34
C ALA A 34 1.22 2.29 -12.92
N LYS A 35 0.32 2.61 -13.84
CA LYS A 35 -0.86 3.46 -13.55
C LYS A 35 -1.82 2.78 -12.57
N LEU A 36 -2.14 1.51 -12.78
CA LEU A 36 -3.01 0.74 -11.88
C LEU A 36 -2.42 0.60 -10.48
N GLU A 37 -1.10 0.39 -10.38
CA GLU A 37 -0.42 0.36 -9.08
C GLU A 37 -0.51 1.70 -8.36
N SER A 38 -0.26 2.80 -9.07
CA SER A 38 -0.39 4.16 -8.53
C SER A 38 -1.80 4.47 -8.04
N GLU A 39 -2.83 4.11 -8.83
CA GLU A 39 -4.23 4.30 -8.44
C GLU A 39 -4.59 3.49 -7.19
N ARG A 40 -4.12 2.24 -7.09
CA ARG A 40 -4.30 1.42 -5.89
C ARG A 40 -3.62 2.04 -4.67
N LYS A 41 -2.37 2.49 -4.81
CA LYS A 41 -1.63 3.18 -3.75
C LYS A 41 -2.38 4.44 -3.28
N HIS A 42 -2.86 5.27 -4.20
CA HIS A 42 -3.68 6.43 -3.84
C HIS A 42 -4.98 6.05 -3.11
N GLY A 43 -5.66 4.98 -3.54
CA GLY A 43 -6.83 4.47 -2.84
C GLY A 43 -6.53 4.07 -1.38
N LEU A 44 -5.41 3.37 -1.16
CA LEU A 44 -4.96 3.01 0.19
C LEU A 44 -4.62 4.24 1.05
N ALA A 45 -3.93 5.23 0.48
CA ALA A 45 -3.61 6.47 1.20
C ALA A 45 -4.88 7.24 1.62
N GLN A 46 -5.91 7.27 0.77
CA GLN A 46 -7.21 7.88 1.11
C GLN A 46 -7.95 7.13 2.22
N MET A 47 -7.84 5.80 2.23
CA MET A 47 -8.37 4.95 3.29
C MET A 47 -7.69 5.23 4.63
N ASP A 48 -6.35 5.33 4.64
CA ASP A 48 -5.60 5.71 5.84
C ASP A 48 -5.92 7.12 6.31
N ALA A 49 -6.08 8.09 5.41
CA ALA A 49 -6.52 9.44 5.75
C ALA A 49 -7.90 9.45 6.46
N THR A 50 -8.80 8.56 6.05
CA THR A 50 -10.10 8.37 6.69
C THR A 50 -9.95 7.80 8.10
N ALA A 51 -9.07 6.79 8.28
CA ALA A 51 -8.75 6.25 9.60
C ALA A 51 -8.12 7.31 10.52
N ILE A 52 -7.22 8.15 10.00
CA ILE A 52 -6.61 9.28 10.73
C ILE A 52 -7.66 10.29 11.17
N ALA A 53 -8.65 10.62 10.32
CA ALA A 53 -9.73 11.52 10.70
C ALA A 53 -10.57 10.98 11.89
N ILE A 54 -10.74 9.66 11.98
CA ILE A 54 -11.38 9.01 13.13
C ILE A 54 -10.52 9.21 14.38
N PHE A 55 -9.20 8.97 14.32
CA PHE A 55 -8.32 9.26 15.46
C PHE A 55 -8.38 10.73 15.88
N GLN A 56 -8.39 11.67 14.93
CA GLN A 56 -8.49 13.09 15.22
C GLN A 56 -9.80 13.45 15.95
N LYS A 57 -10.92 12.83 15.60
CA LYS A 57 -12.19 13.01 16.30
C LYS A 57 -12.07 12.60 17.78
N TYR A 58 -11.57 11.39 18.04
CA TYR A 58 -11.43 10.90 19.41
C TYR A 58 -10.38 11.67 20.21
N TYR A 59 -9.30 12.09 19.56
CA TYR A 59 -8.30 12.95 20.17
C TYR A 59 -8.88 14.33 20.56
N LYS A 60 -9.78 14.91 19.76
CA LYS A 60 -10.49 16.15 20.14
C LYS A 60 -11.40 15.96 21.36
N LEU A 61 -12.08 14.82 21.46
CA LEU A 61 -12.92 14.48 22.62
C LEU A 61 -12.09 14.30 23.90
N GLU A 62 -10.89 13.72 23.77
CA GLU A 62 -9.90 13.66 24.84
C GLU A 62 -9.47 15.08 25.27
N GLN A 63 -9.07 15.92 24.31
CA GLN A 63 -8.59 17.28 24.59
C GLN A 63 -9.67 18.19 25.21
N SER A 64 -10.94 17.96 24.89
CA SER A 64 -12.05 18.69 25.51
C SER A 64 -12.44 18.17 26.89
N GLY A 65 -11.83 17.08 27.37
CA GLY A 65 -12.21 16.40 28.62
C GLY A 65 -13.51 15.62 28.55
N ALA A 66 -14.08 15.42 27.35
CA ALA A 66 -15.30 14.63 27.16
C ALA A 66 -15.04 13.12 27.27
N MET A 67 -13.79 12.71 27.06
CA MET A 67 -13.32 11.34 27.24
C MET A 67 -11.96 11.35 27.91
N THR A 68 -11.63 10.32 28.70
CA THR A 68 -10.22 10.10 29.10
C THR A 68 -9.40 9.61 27.92
N ARG A 69 -8.07 9.68 28.04
CA ARG A 69 -7.13 9.13 27.05
C ARG A 69 -7.45 7.67 26.72
N GLU A 70 -7.66 6.85 27.75
CA GLU A 70 -7.92 5.41 27.63
C GLU A 70 -9.26 5.15 26.93
N GLN A 71 -10.30 5.93 27.27
CA GLN A 71 -11.60 5.83 26.61
C GLN A 71 -11.50 6.19 25.13
N ALA A 72 -10.83 7.30 24.80
CA ALA A 72 -10.66 7.76 23.41
C ALA A 72 -9.85 6.75 22.57
N GLN A 73 -8.76 6.22 23.15
CA GLN A 73 -7.95 5.18 22.50
C GLN A 73 -8.75 3.88 22.33
N THR A 74 -9.54 3.46 23.31
CA THR A 74 -10.34 2.22 23.22
C THR A 74 -11.40 2.34 22.13
N ALA A 75 -12.18 3.43 22.16
CA ALA A 75 -13.25 3.65 21.19
C ALA A 75 -12.72 3.82 19.75
N SER A 76 -11.60 4.53 19.56
CA SER A 76 -10.99 4.63 18.23
C SER A 76 -10.47 3.28 17.72
N LYS A 77 -9.78 2.50 18.55
CA LYS A 77 -9.32 1.15 18.19
C LYS A 77 -10.48 0.24 17.77
N GLU A 78 -11.60 0.28 18.49
CA GLU A 78 -12.79 -0.51 18.17
C GLU A 78 -13.31 -0.18 16.76
N VAL A 79 -13.49 1.10 16.44
CA VAL A 79 -13.94 1.55 15.12
C VAL A 79 -12.96 1.11 14.03
N ILE A 80 -11.67 1.40 14.19
CA ILE A 80 -10.66 1.04 13.18
C ILE A 80 -10.58 -0.49 12.99
N SER A 81 -10.72 -1.28 14.06
CA SER A 81 -10.69 -2.74 14.00
C SER A 81 -11.83 -3.34 13.17
N ALA A 82 -12.97 -2.65 13.10
CA ALA A 82 -14.15 -3.08 12.35
C ALA A 82 -14.11 -2.64 10.87
N MET A 83 -13.30 -1.64 10.52
CA MET A 83 -13.22 -1.12 9.16
C MET A 83 -12.63 -2.17 8.19
N ARG A 84 -13.25 -2.29 7.01
CA ARG A 84 -12.81 -3.16 5.91
C ARG A 84 -12.87 -2.40 4.59
N TYR A 85 -12.03 -2.82 3.64
CA TYR A 85 -12.02 -2.29 2.27
C TYR A 85 -11.71 -3.38 1.24
N GLY A 86 -12.12 -3.21 -0.02
CA GLY A 86 -11.73 -4.12 -1.11
C GLY A 86 -12.07 -5.61 -0.86
N GLY A 87 -13.14 -5.90 -0.13
CA GLY A 87 -13.55 -7.26 0.26
C GLY A 87 -12.89 -7.73 1.57
N ASN A 88 -11.57 -7.79 1.60
CA ASN A 88 -10.80 -8.39 2.72
C ASN A 88 -9.71 -7.49 3.31
N GLY A 89 -9.52 -6.28 2.80
CA GLY A 89 -8.57 -5.31 3.32
C GLY A 89 -8.96 -4.83 4.72
N TYR A 90 -7.96 -4.58 5.56
CA TYR A 90 -8.12 -4.25 6.97
C TYR A 90 -7.04 -3.27 7.41
N PHE A 91 -7.24 -2.65 8.58
CA PHE A 91 -6.29 -1.74 9.20
C PHE A 91 -5.68 -2.39 10.44
N TRP A 92 -4.43 -2.07 10.74
CA TRP A 92 -3.79 -2.37 12.02
C TRP A 92 -3.15 -1.10 12.58
N ILE A 93 -2.74 -1.16 13.84
CA ILE A 93 -2.09 -0.04 14.53
C ILE A 93 -0.86 -0.61 15.25
N ASN A 94 0.32 -0.05 14.99
CA ASN A 94 1.52 -0.24 15.80
C ASN A 94 2.10 1.12 16.22
N ASP A 95 2.91 1.14 17.27
CA ASP A 95 3.62 2.35 17.68
C ASP A 95 4.97 2.50 16.94
N MET A 96 5.77 3.48 17.38
CA MET A 96 7.08 3.80 16.79
C MET A 96 8.22 2.87 17.23
N HIS A 97 8.00 2.03 18.25
CA HIS A 97 8.88 0.92 18.71
C HIS A 97 8.48 -0.43 18.05
N PRO A 98 7.77 -0.36 16.93
CA PRO A 98 6.79 -1.36 16.47
C PRO A 98 6.18 -2.35 17.49
N THR A 99 5.65 -1.89 18.63
CA THR A 99 4.71 -2.72 19.41
C THR A 99 3.33 -2.69 18.76
N MET A 100 2.71 -3.86 18.57
CA MET A 100 1.36 -3.92 18.00
C MET A 100 0.34 -3.40 19.02
N ILE A 101 -0.47 -2.44 18.61
CA ILE A 101 -1.53 -1.84 19.42
C ILE A 101 -2.88 -2.49 19.13
N MET A 102 -3.16 -2.81 17.85
CA MET A 102 -4.40 -3.46 17.42
C MET A 102 -4.20 -4.12 16.06
N HIS A 103 -4.45 -5.43 15.97
CA HIS A 103 -4.54 -6.18 14.73
C HIS A 103 -5.87 -6.96 14.70
N PRO A 104 -6.75 -6.75 13.69
CA PRO A 104 -8.09 -7.34 13.70
C PRO A 104 -8.11 -8.82 13.31
N ILE A 105 -7.15 -9.27 12.49
CA ILE A 105 -7.06 -10.67 12.03
C ILE A 105 -6.19 -11.55 12.95
N LYS A 106 -5.15 -10.96 13.57
CA LYS A 106 -4.19 -11.65 14.45
C LYS A 106 -4.15 -10.98 15.83
N PRO A 107 -5.25 -11.04 16.61
CA PRO A 107 -5.33 -10.35 17.90
C PRO A 107 -4.27 -10.81 18.90
N GLU A 108 -3.70 -12.00 18.74
CA GLU A 108 -2.58 -12.52 19.52
C GLU A 108 -1.30 -11.68 19.41
N LEU A 109 -1.18 -10.83 18.39
CA LEU A 109 -0.06 -9.90 18.26
C LEU A 109 -0.21 -8.68 19.17
N ASN A 110 -1.42 -8.35 19.63
CA ASN A 110 -1.65 -7.13 20.39
C ASN A 110 -0.81 -7.11 21.69
N GLY A 111 -0.06 -6.03 21.89
CA GLY A 111 0.87 -5.85 23.02
C GLY A 111 2.25 -6.47 22.81
N THR A 112 2.50 -7.16 21.69
CA THR A 112 3.81 -7.79 21.41
C THR A 112 4.76 -6.84 20.68
N ASP A 113 6.06 -6.97 20.98
CA ASP A 113 7.14 -6.29 20.27
C ASP A 113 7.40 -6.99 18.92
N LEU A 114 7.28 -6.23 17.82
CA LEU A 114 7.46 -6.73 16.45
C LEU A 114 8.78 -6.27 15.82
N SER A 115 9.71 -5.73 16.59
CA SER A 115 11.03 -5.30 16.10
C SER A 115 11.84 -6.43 15.45
N GLN A 116 11.61 -7.68 15.88
CA GLN A 116 12.25 -8.88 15.33
C GLN A 116 11.39 -9.62 14.30
N ASN A 117 10.18 -9.14 14.01
CA ASN A 117 9.30 -9.79 13.07
C ASN A 117 9.80 -9.58 11.63
N LYS A 118 10.02 -10.69 10.93
CA LYS A 118 10.55 -10.70 9.57
C LYS A 118 9.53 -11.27 8.59
N ASP A 119 9.53 -10.74 7.39
CA ASP A 119 8.90 -11.41 6.25
C ASP A 119 9.73 -12.63 5.78
N PRO A 120 9.24 -13.46 4.85
CA PRO A 120 9.96 -14.63 4.33
C PRO A 120 11.30 -14.30 3.64
N THR A 121 11.52 -13.04 3.25
CA THR A 121 12.79 -12.57 2.68
C THR A 121 13.79 -12.08 3.74
N GLY A 122 13.38 -12.07 5.01
CA GLY A 122 14.19 -11.65 6.15
C GLY A 122 14.09 -10.16 6.49
N LYS A 123 13.20 -9.40 5.84
CA LYS A 123 13.01 -7.97 6.07
C LYS A 123 12.27 -7.74 7.39
N PHE A 124 12.82 -6.90 8.26
CA PHE A 124 12.14 -6.48 9.51
C PHE A 124 10.98 -5.53 9.21
N ILE A 125 9.82 -6.06 8.81
CA ILE A 125 8.75 -5.29 8.16
C ILE A 125 8.18 -4.18 9.04
N PHE A 126 7.92 -4.44 10.32
CA PHE A 126 7.34 -3.44 11.22
C PHE A 126 8.32 -2.31 11.56
N VAL A 127 9.62 -2.61 11.59
CA VAL A 127 10.67 -1.59 11.69
C VAL A 127 10.67 -0.70 10.44
N GLN A 128 10.49 -1.28 9.25
CA GLN A 128 10.43 -0.52 8.01
C GLN A 128 9.18 0.37 7.93
N PHE A 129 8.02 -0.09 8.40
CA PHE A 129 6.83 0.77 8.52
C PHE A 129 7.11 1.98 9.42
N ALA A 130 7.64 1.75 10.64
CA ALA A 130 7.96 2.81 11.57
C ALA A 130 9.01 3.80 11.03
N ASN A 131 10.04 3.30 10.34
CA ASN A 131 11.06 4.15 9.72
C ASN A 131 10.51 5.00 8.57
N THR A 132 9.59 4.44 7.78
CA THR A 132 8.96 5.15 6.65
C THR A 132 8.16 6.35 7.15
N VAL A 133 7.30 6.15 8.15
CA VAL A 133 6.49 7.24 8.72
C VAL A 133 7.34 8.23 9.52
N LYS A 134 8.43 7.80 10.18
CA LYS A 134 9.39 8.73 10.82
C LYS A 134 10.07 9.65 9.82
N LYS A 135 10.37 9.15 8.61
CA LYS A 135 11.06 9.92 7.58
C LYS A 135 10.13 10.88 6.84
N SER A 136 8.91 10.43 6.52
CA SER A 136 8.05 11.11 5.54
C SER A 136 6.64 11.39 6.04
N GLY A 137 6.28 10.97 7.26
CA GLY A 137 4.91 11.04 7.81
C GLY A 137 4.00 9.90 7.34
N GLU A 138 4.15 9.47 6.09
CA GLU A 138 3.41 8.40 5.44
C GLU A 138 4.27 7.68 4.39
N GLY A 139 3.79 6.54 3.87
CA GLY A 139 4.42 5.89 2.72
C GLY A 139 4.04 4.42 2.57
N PHE A 140 4.59 3.81 1.52
CA PHE A 140 4.38 2.40 1.19
C PHE A 140 5.65 1.61 1.50
N VAL A 141 5.48 0.41 2.03
CA VAL A 141 6.56 -0.55 2.23
C VAL A 141 6.13 -1.85 1.59
N ASP A 142 6.88 -2.29 0.59
CA ASP A 142 6.66 -3.60 -0.05
C ASP A 142 7.24 -4.72 0.85
N TYR A 143 6.52 -5.83 0.97
CA TYR A 143 6.89 -7.02 1.74
C TYR A 143 6.26 -8.27 1.12
N TYR A 144 6.72 -9.46 1.53
CA TYR A 144 6.36 -10.76 0.93
C TYR A 144 5.84 -11.78 1.95
#